data_AF-A0A2H5V9C9-F1
#
_entry.id   AF-A0A2H5V9C9-F1
#
_cell.length_a   1.000
_cell.length_b   1.000
_cell.length_c   1.000
_cell.angle_alpha   90.00
_cell.angle_beta   90.00
_cell.angle_gamma   90.00
#
_symmetry.space_group_name_H-M   'P 1'
#
loop_
_entity.id
_entity.type
_entity.pdbx_description
1 polymer ?
#
loop_
_entity_poly.entity_id
_entity_poly.type
_entity_poly.pdbx_seq_one_letter_code
_entity_poly.pdbx_strand_id
1 'polypeptide(L)'
;MARLMIGLIGAVIASSLLLVYLTLAYDGVEASNEPEIRYVQIGKWKCPDTALVTLTGEPFPPVRVPTYMPSGYIPVDCYYYQGTDIVMHFIPEGIDPSSGDVGQYAITFTATWHGAEHMKEVKKKVIDRGVEAFYEEKANSQRGDLIQIFEINGNPARGWEAGTKNSLVILDGKVISSEPSSYPAVVSMIDQKELVYYSVSGYYVPMDELKKILESLEKP
;
A
#
# COMPACT_ATOMS: atom_id res chain seq x y z
N MET A 1 17.89 -59.01 1.69
CA MET A 1 18.06 -57.96 0.65
C MET A 1 16.74 -57.45 0.07
N ALA A 2 15.78 -58.31 -0.32
CA ALA A 2 14.51 -57.87 -0.93
C ALA A 2 13.64 -56.92 -0.08
N ARG A 3 13.57 -57.11 1.25
CA ARG A 3 12.76 -56.25 2.15
C ARG A 3 13.29 -54.82 2.28
N LEU A 4 14.62 -54.61 2.16
CA LEU A 4 15.24 -53.29 2.22
C LEU A 4 15.01 -52.50 0.91
N MET A 5 14.98 -53.20 -0.23
CA MET A 5 14.65 -52.63 -1.53
C MET A 5 13.19 -52.17 -1.61
N ILE A 6 12.24 -52.93 -1.06
CA ILE A 6 10.81 -52.56 -1.06
C ILE A 6 10.58 -51.31 -0.19
N GLY A 7 11.27 -51.19 0.94
CA GLY A 7 11.20 -49.99 1.79
C GLY A 7 11.76 -48.75 1.10
N LEU A 8 12.87 -48.89 0.37
CA LEU A 8 13.49 -47.79 -0.39
C LEU A 8 12.64 -47.35 -1.58
N ILE A 9 12.04 -48.29 -2.32
CA ILE A 9 11.11 -47.98 -3.41
C ILE A 9 9.84 -47.30 -2.87
N GLY A 10 9.31 -47.77 -1.73
CA GLY A 10 8.17 -47.14 -1.07
C GLY A 10 8.46 -45.71 -0.60
N ALA A 11 9.65 -45.46 -0.04
CA ALA A 11 10.06 -44.13 0.38
C ALA A 11 10.27 -43.18 -0.80
N VAL A 12 10.81 -43.67 -1.93
CA VAL A 12 10.97 -42.88 -3.15
C VAL A 12 9.60 -42.53 -3.73
N ILE A 13 8.68 -43.50 -3.86
CA ILE A 13 7.33 -43.24 -4.39
C ILE A 13 6.55 -42.27 -3.50
N ALA A 14 6.62 -42.42 -2.17
CA ALA A 14 5.97 -41.51 -1.24
C ALA A 14 6.56 -40.09 -1.29
N SER A 15 7.89 -39.97 -1.47
CA SER A 15 8.56 -38.68 -1.61
C SER A 15 8.24 -38.02 -2.95
N SER A 16 8.13 -38.79 -4.03
CA SER A 16 7.73 -38.31 -5.35
C SER A 16 6.28 -37.83 -5.36
N LEU A 17 5.37 -38.56 -4.70
CA LEU A 17 3.97 -38.15 -4.56
C LEU A 17 3.82 -36.91 -3.67
N LEU A 18 4.64 -36.77 -2.63
CA LEU A 18 4.69 -35.55 -1.81
C LEU A 18 5.22 -34.36 -2.62
N LEU A 19 6.24 -34.56 -3.47
CA LEU A 19 6.75 -33.51 -4.35
C LEU A 19 5.73 -33.12 -5.42
N VAL A 20 5.02 -34.09 -6.01
CA VAL A 20 3.93 -33.83 -6.97
C VAL A 20 2.76 -33.12 -6.29
N TYR A 21 2.39 -33.50 -5.07
CA TYR A 21 1.36 -32.82 -4.28
C TYR A 21 1.79 -31.41 -3.90
N LEU A 22 3.06 -31.19 -3.51
CA LEU A 22 3.60 -29.87 -3.22
C LEU A 22 3.67 -29.00 -4.48
N THR A 23 4.01 -29.55 -5.65
CA THR A 23 3.97 -28.77 -6.91
C THR A 23 2.54 -28.46 -7.35
N LEU A 24 1.59 -29.40 -7.19
CA LEU A 24 0.19 -29.18 -7.54
C LEU A 24 -0.57 -28.32 -6.53
N ALA A 25 -0.14 -28.29 -5.27
CA ALA A 25 -0.67 -27.40 -4.24
C ALA A 25 -0.01 -26.00 -4.28
N TYR A 26 1.13 -25.86 -4.96
CA TYR A 26 1.80 -24.57 -5.20
C TYR A 26 1.39 -23.92 -6.53
N ASP A 27 0.58 -24.59 -7.35
CA ASP A 27 -0.14 -23.98 -8.47
C ASP A 27 -1.49 -23.44 -8.00
N GLY A 28 -1.41 -22.46 -7.11
CA GLY A 28 -2.40 -21.39 -6.99
C GLY A 28 -2.06 -20.20 -7.88
N VAL A 29 -1.19 -20.37 -8.87
CA VAL A 29 -1.12 -19.47 -10.03
C VAL A 29 -2.09 -20.05 -11.05
N GLU A 30 -3.39 -19.82 -10.82
CA GLU A 30 -4.26 -19.71 -11.99
C GLU A 30 -3.57 -18.70 -12.91
N ALA A 31 -3.37 -19.07 -14.18
CA ALA A 31 -3.15 -18.08 -15.22
C ALA A 31 -4.39 -17.18 -15.18
N SER A 32 -4.35 -16.12 -14.38
CA SER A 32 -5.46 -15.21 -14.27
C SER A 32 -5.59 -14.58 -15.65
N ASN A 33 -6.81 -14.52 -16.16
CA ASN A 33 -7.13 -13.65 -17.29
C ASN A 33 -7.02 -12.16 -16.89
N GLU A 34 -6.41 -11.86 -15.75
CA GLU A 34 -6.07 -10.49 -15.42
C GLU A 34 -4.96 -10.05 -16.37
N PRO A 35 -5.09 -8.89 -17.01
CA PRO A 35 -4.11 -8.39 -17.94
C PRO A 35 -2.73 -8.37 -17.29
N GLU A 36 -1.73 -8.90 -18.00
CA GLU A 36 -0.32 -8.89 -17.62
C GLU A 36 0.05 -7.52 -17.02
N ILE A 37 0.28 -7.51 -15.70
CA ILE A 37 0.53 -6.29 -14.93
C ILE A 37 1.91 -5.76 -15.30
N ARG A 38 1.97 -4.76 -16.17
CA ARG A 38 3.21 -4.08 -16.55
C ARG A 38 3.48 -2.92 -15.61
N TYR A 39 4.42 -3.12 -14.69
CA TYR A 39 4.98 -2.04 -13.88
C TYR A 39 5.90 -1.17 -14.75
N VAL A 40 5.66 0.14 -14.77
CA VAL A 40 6.62 1.10 -15.31
C VAL A 40 7.36 1.73 -14.14
N GLN A 41 8.62 1.34 -13.95
CA GLN A 41 9.51 2.02 -13.03
C GLN A 41 9.98 3.34 -13.67
N ILE A 42 9.55 4.47 -13.12
CA ILE A 42 9.92 5.80 -13.63
C ILE A 42 11.12 6.35 -12.83
N GLY A 43 12.33 5.99 -13.26
CA GLY A 43 13.58 6.75 -13.05
C GLY A 43 14.15 6.90 -11.62
N LYS A 44 15.48 6.94 -11.54
CA LYS A 44 16.24 7.26 -10.31
C LYS A 44 16.11 8.76 -9.99
N TRP A 45 15.12 9.07 -9.12
CA TRP A 45 14.67 10.35 -8.54
C TRP A 45 13.80 11.28 -9.43
N LYS A 46 12.46 11.09 -9.39
CA LYS A 46 11.45 11.87 -10.16
C LYS A 46 10.01 11.70 -9.62
N CYS A 47 9.49 12.62 -8.80
CA CYS A 47 8.12 13.12 -9.04
C CYS A 47 8.28 14.48 -9.70
N PRO A 48 8.49 14.55 -11.03
CA PRO A 48 8.60 15.83 -11.69
C PRO A 48 7.18 16.38 -11.83
N ASP A 49 7.06 17.70 -11.91
CA ASP A 49 5.89 18.42 -12.44
C ASP A 49 5.48 18.01 -13.88
N THR A 50 6.05 16.92 -14.41
CA THR A 50 5.81 16.31 -15.71
C THR A 50 6.44 14.91 -15.73
N ALA A 51 5.76 13.89 -15.21
CA ALA A 51 6.03 12.49 -15.60
C ALA A 51 4.73 11.74 -15.78
N LEU A 52 4.01 12.19 -16.79
CA LEU A 52 2.75 11.66 -17.21
C LEU A 52 2.92 11.26 -18.69
N VAL A 53 3.64 10.17 -18.95
CA VAL A 53 3.67 9.52 -20.27
C VAL A 53 3.05 8.13 -20.10
N THR A 54 1.75 8.07 -20.34
CA THR A 54 1.00 6.82 -20.47
C THR A 54 1.54 6.06 -21.69
N LEU A 55 2.02 4.83 -21.47
CA LEU A 55 2.16 3.82 -22.54
C LEU A 55 0.84 3.58 -23.29
N THR A 56 -0.29 4.02 -22.71
CA THR A 56 -1.66 3.81 -23.19
C THR A 56 -2.21 4.98 -24.03
N GLY A 57 -1.56 6.15 -24.05
CA GLY A 57 -2.07 7.33 -24.74
C GLY A 57 -3.32 7.97 -24.10
N GLU A 58 -3.75 7.50 -22.93
CA GLU A 58 -4.91 8.04 -22.20
C GLU A 58 -4.51 9.26 -21.35
N PRO A 59 -5.43 10.25 -21.17
CA PRO A 59 -5.20 11.37 -20.28
C PRO A 59 -5.07 10.90 -18.83
N PHE A 60 -4.26 11.61 -18.05
CA PHE A 60 -4.07 11.25 -16.66
C PHE A 60 -5.31 11.55 -15.81
N PRO A 61 -5.63 10.69 -14.85
CA PRO A 61 -6.68 10.91 -13.88
C PRO A 61 -6.32 12.12 -13.02
N PRO A 62 -7.34 12.82 -12.48
CA PRO A 62 -7.16 14.02 -11.67
C PRO A 62 -6.67 13.72 -10.25
N VAL A 63 -5.58 12.97 -10.13
CA VAL A 63 -4.98 12.57 -8.85
C VAL A 63 -3.98 13.62 -8.39
N ARG A 64 -4.03 13.96 -7.09
CA ARG A 64 -3.07 14.87 -6.46
C ARG A 64 -1.94 14.09 -5.78
N VAL A 65 -0.76 14.70 -5.74
CA VAL A 65 0.42 14.15 -5.04
C VAL A 65 0.72 14.99 -3.80
N PRO A 66 1.22 14.39 -2.70
CA PRO A 66 1.58 15.13 -1.50
C PRO A 66 2.68 16.16 -1.76
N THR A 67 2.57 17.33 -1.13
CA THR A 67 3.62 18.36 -1.12
C THR A 67 4.42 18.35 0.19
N TYR A 68 3.92 17.66 1.21
CA TYR A 68 4.58 17.45 2.48
C TYR A 68 5.24 16.07 2.54
N MET A 69 6.47 16.03 3.05
CA MET A 69 7.19 14.82 3.40
C MET A 69 7.77 14.97 4.82
N PRO A 70 7.65 13.96 5.70
CA PRO A 70 8.23 14.03 7.03
C PRO A 70 9.75 14.24 7.00
N SER A 71 10.27 14.96 7.99
CA SER A 71 11.71 15.22 8.08
C SER A 71 12.49 13.90 8.23
N GLY A 72 13.63 13.80 7.55
CA GLY A 72 14.45 12.59 7.56
C GLY A 72 13.90 11.45 6.71
N TYR A 73 12.90 11.71 5.87
CA TYR A 73 12.45 10.78 4.83
C TYR A 73 12.85 11.29 3.44
N ILE A 74 13.06 10.36 2.52
CA ILE A 74 13.33 10.59 1.11
C ILE A 74 12.40 9.74 0.23
N PRO A 75 11.98 10.25 -0.94
CA PRO A 75 11.23 9.45 -1.90
C PRO A 75 12.15 8.42 -2.56
N VAL A 76 11.66 7.20 -2.76
CA VAL A 76 12.44 6.13 -3.42
C VAL A 76 11.78 5.56 -4.66
N ASP A 77 10.45 5.45 -4.68
CA ASP A 77 9.73 4.89 -5.81
C ASP A 77 8.38 5.59 -6.01
N CYS A 78 8.00 5.75 -7.27
CA CYS A 78 6.69 6.20 -7.70
C CYS A 78 6.22 5.31 -8.86
N TYR A 79 5.10 4.62 -8.68
CA TYR A 79 4.49 3.77 -9.68
C TYR A 79 3.15 4.34 -10.11
N TYR A 80 2.90 4.22 -11.40
CA TYR A 80 1.61 4.49 -11.99
C TYR A 80 1.04 3.21 -12.57
N TYR A 81 -0.07 2.73 -12.04
CA TYR A 81 -0.70 1.48 -12.47
C TYR A 81 -1.93 1.78 -13.33
N GLN A 82 -1.91 1.23 -14.56
CA GLN A 82 -3.07 1.06 -15.46
C GLN A 82 -4.00 2.27 -15.66
N GLY A 83 -3.54 3.51 -15.49
CA GLY A 83 -4.42 4.66 -15.70
C GLY A 83 -5.21 5.09 -14.46
N THR A 84 -5.08 4.39 -13.32
CA THR A 84 -5.94 4.57 -12.14
C THR A 84 -5.20 4.83 -10.85
N ASP A 85 -4.06 4.18 -10.61
CA ASP A 85 -3.40 4.25 -9.31
C ASP A 85 -2.04 4.94 -9.36
N ILE A 86 -1.78 5.77 -8.36
CA ILE A 86 -0.45 6.28 -8.01
C ILE A 86 -0.04 5.63 -6.69
N VAL A 87 1.16 5.06 -6.65
CA VAL A 87 1.79 4.56 -5.42
C VAL A 87 3.14 5.24 -5.26
N MET A 88 3.38 5.83 -4.09
CA MET A 88 4.64 6.50 -3.75
C MET A 88 5.18 5.92 -2.45
N HIS A 89 6.49 5.68 -2.40
CA HIS A 89 7.18 5.23 -1.20
C HIS A 89 8.19 6.28 -0.71
N PHE A 90 8.10 6.62 0.57
CA PHE A 90 9.09 7.44 1.28
C PHE A 90 9.81 6.57 2.32
N ILE A 91 11.13 6.58 2.36
CA ILE A 91 11.92 5.82 3.34
C ILE A 91 12.79 6.76 4.16
N PRO A 92 13.22 6.37 5.36
CA PRO A 92 14.15 7.18 6.12
C PRO A 92 15.50 7.38 5.40
N GLU A 93 16.07 8.57 5.53
CA GLU A 93 17.42 8.88 5.07
C GLU A 93 18.45 7.92 5.67
N GLY A 94 19.35 7.42 4.81
CA GLY A 94 20.41 6.49 5.19
C GLY A 94 20.00 5.02 5.26
N ILE A 95 18.73 4.68 5.00
CA ILE A 95 18.33 3.29 4.71
C ILE A 95 18.62 2.98 3.24
N ASP A 96 19.27 1.86 2.97
CA ASP A 96 19.50 1.37 1.61
C ASP A 96 18.17 0.92 0.99
N PRO A 97 17.70 1.56 -0.11
CA PRO A 97 16.45 1.19 -0.80
C PRO A 97 16.45 -0.23 -1.37
N SER A 98 17.62 -0.86 -1.51
CA SER A 98 17.75 -2.24 -2.01
C SER A 98 17.73 -3.29 -0.90
N SER A 99 17.68 -2.87 0.38
CA SER A 99 17.64 -3.81 1.51
C SER A 99 16.28 -4.51 1.61
N GLY A 100 16.28 -5.79 2.05
CA GLY A 100 15.05 -6.58 2.17
C GLY A 100 14.05 -6.05 3.20
N ASP A 101 14.48 -5.16 4.09
CA ASP A 101 13.67 -4.63 5.20
C ASP A 101 13.05 -3.25 4.90
N VAL A 102 13.26 -2.67 3.71
CA VAL A 102 12.79 -1.31 3.36
C VAL A 102 11.29 -1.13 3.60
N GLY A 103 10.48 -2.14 3.26
CA GLY A 103 9.03 -2.08 3.43
C GLY A 103 8.59 -1.87 4.89
N GLN A 104 9.42 -2.25 5.87
CA GLN A 104 9.14 -2.04 7.29
C GLN A 104 9.39 -0.60 7.74
N TYR A 105 10.12 0.20 6.98
CA TYR A 105 10.41 1.60 7.34
C TYR A 105 9.71 2.59 6.42
N ALA A 106 9.17 2.11 5.29
CA ALA A 106 8.52 2.93 4.30
C ALA A 106 7.20 3.52 4.81
N ILE A 107 6.97 4.77 4.45
CA ILE A 107 5.65 5.36 4.30
C ILE A 107 5.18 5.05 2.88
N THR A 108 3.99 4.48 2.74
CA THR A 108 3.36 4.23 1.44
C THR A 108 2.17 5.16 1.29
N PHE A 109 2.23 6.03 0.30
CA PHE A 109 1.11 6.82 -0.20
C PHE A 109 0.48 6.10 -1.40
N THR A 110 -0.83 6.03 -1.43
CA THR A 110 -1.60 5.48 -2.55
C THR A 110 -2.74 6.41 -2.87
N ALA A 111 -2.98 6.61 -4.16
CA ALA A 111 -4.15 7.31 -4.64
C ALA A 111 -4.77 6.52 -5.81
N THR A 112 -6.03 6.13 -5.66
CA THR A 112 -6.77 5.32 -6.62
C THR A 112 -7.90 6.11 -7.20
N TRP A 113 -7.90 6.31 -8.51
CA TRP A 113 -8.97 6.95 -9.25
C TRP A 113 -10.04 5.94 -9.68
N HIS A 114 -11.27 6.21 -9.29
CA HIS A 114 -12.43 5.34 -9.52
C HIS A 114 -13.33 5.81 -10.67
N GLY A 115 -12.84 6.68 -11.54
CA GLY A 115 -13.59 7.17 -12.71
C GLY A 115 -13.56 6.23 -13.93
N ALA A 116 -12.65 5.25 -13.96
CA ALA A 116 -12.59 4.27 -15.03
C ALA A 116 -13.76 3.26 -14.97
N GLU A 117 -14.24 2.77 -16.13
CA GLU A 117 -15.42 1.88 -16.19
C GLU A 117 -15.21 0.58 -15.40
N HIS A 118 -13.99 0.02 -15.43
CA HIS A 118 -13.67 -1.19 -14.67
C HIS A 118 -13.70 -0.99 -13.14
N MET A 119 -13.66 0.26 -12.66
CA MET A 119 -13.73 0.62 -11.23
C MET A 119 -15.14 0.88 -10.73
N LYS A 120 -16.17 0.80 -11.58
CA LYS A 120 -17.56 1.18 -11.27
C LYS A 120 -18.16 0.50 -10.05
N GLU A 121 -17.92 -0.80 -9.88
CA GLU A 121 -18.41 -1.53 -8.71
C GLU A 121 -17.72 -1.09 -7.42
N VAL A 122 -16.41 -0.80 -7.48
CA VAL A 122 -15.65 -0.30 -6.34
C VAL A 122 -16.07 1.13 -6.00
N LYS A 123 -16.26 1.98 -7.03
CA LYS A 123 -16.81 3.34 -6.90
C LYS A 123 -18.12 3.32 -6.12
N LYS A 124 -19.05 2.44 -6.49
CA LYS A 124 -20.36 2.32 -5.83
C LYS A 124 -20.25 1.89 -4.36
N LYS A 125 -19.30 1.01 -4.04
CA LYS A 125 -19.10 0.47 -2.69
C LYS A 125 -18.34 1.42 -1.75
N VAL A 126 -17.50 2.29 -2.29
CA VAL A 126 -16.59 3.15 -1.49
C VAL A 126 -16.90 4.62 -1.74
N ILE A 127 -16.64 5.11 -2.96
CA ILE A 127 -16.71 6.53 -3.29
C ILE A 127 -18.13 7.09 -3.18
N ASP A 128 -19.14 6.40 -3.74
CA ASP A 128 -20.52 6.91 -3.75
C ASP A 128 -21.15 6.93 -2.36
N ARG A 129 -20.61 6.14 -1.42
CA ARG A 129 -21.06 6.07 -0.03
C ARG A 129 -20.38 7.09 0.87
N GLY A 130 -19.21 7.59 0.48
CA GLY A 130 -18.46 8.58 1.24
C GLY A 130 -18.21 8.13 2.69
N VAL A 131 -18.60 8.97 3.65
CA VAL A 131 -18.37 8.71 5.08
C VAL A 131 -19.10 7.47 5.61
N GLU A 132 -20.22 7.05 5.00
CA GLU A 132 -20.96 5.86 5.43
C GLU A 132 -20.13 4.58 5.28
N ALA A 133 -19.23 4.52 4.30
CA ALA A 133 -18.32 3.39 4.13
C ALA A 133 -17.40 3.24 5.36
N PHE A 134 -16.91 4.35 5.92
CA PHE A 134 -16.06 4.32 7.12
C PHE A 134 -16.85 3.99 8.39
N TYR A 135 -18.09 4.47 8.53
CA TYR A 135 -18.94 4.09 9.66
C TYR A 135 -19.29 2.60 9.65
N GLU A 136 -19.58 2.02 8.49
CA GLU A 136 -19.82 0.58 8.38
C GLU A 136 -18.55 -0.23 8.69
N GLU A 137 -17.39 0.17 8.16
CA GLU A 137 -16.11 -0.47 8.49
C GLU A 137 -15.86 -0.47 10.00
N LYS A 138 -16.07 0.69 10.65
CA LYS A 138 -15.94 0.83 12.10
C LYS A 138 -16.90 -0.07 12.87
N ALA A 139 -18.17 -0.15 12.43
CA ALA A 139 -19.20 -0.96 13.10
C ALA A 139 -18.96 -2.47 12.95
N ASN A 140 -18.39 -2.90 11.82
CA ASN A 140 -18.15 -4.31 11.51
C ASN A 140 -16.76 -4.82 11.95
N SER A 141 -15.87 -3.93 12.42
CA SER A 141 -14.53 -4.28 12.89
C SER A 141 -14.54 -4.74 14.35
N GLN A 142 -13.85 -5.84 14.63
CA GLN A 142 -13.56 -6.29 16.01
C GLN A 142 -12.77 -5.25 16.82
N ARG A 143 -12.01 -4.39 16.11
CA ARG A 143 -11.23 -3.29 16.68
C ARG A 143 -11.72 -1.93 16.18
N GLY A 144 -13.04 -1.79 16.04
CA GLY A 144 -13.67 -0.52 15.68
C GLY A 144 -13.33 0.62 16.65
N ASP A 145 -12.97 0.32 17.90
CA ASP A 145 -12.45 1.28 18.89
C ASP A 145 -11.19 2.02 18.40
N LEU A 146 -10.36 1.37 17.57
CA LEU A 146 -9.11 1.92 17.03
C LEU A 146 -9.30 2.72 15.74
N ILE A 147 -10.51 2.78 15.19
CA ILE A 147 -10.82 3.51 13.96
C ILE A 147 -11.39 4.88 14.35
N GLN A 148 -10.70 5.94 13.97
CA GLN A 148 -11.14 7.33 14.12
C GLN A 148 -11.71 7.81 12.79
N ILE A 149 -12.86 8.46 12.81
CA ILE A 149 -13.49 9.07 11.62
C ILE A 149 -13.45 10.57 11.81
N PHE A 150 -12.96 11.29 10.81
CA PHE A 150 -12.75 12.74 10.82
C PHE A 150 -12.76 13.28 9.40
N GLU A 151 -12.35 14.54 9.20
CA GLU A 151 -12.25 15.16 7.88
C GLU A 151 -10.83 15.66 7.61
N ILE A 152 -10.40 15.58 6.35
CA ILE A 152 -9.18 16.20 5.84
C ILE A 152 -9.57 17.02 4.61
N ASN A 153 -9.23 18.31 4.58
CA ASN A 153 -9.52 19.22 3.45
C ASN A 153 -11.01 19.20 3.03
N GLY A 154 -11.92 19.05 3.99
CA GLY A 154 -13.38 18.95 3.78
C GLY A 154 -13.86 17.62 3.19
N ASN A 155 -12.99 16.62 3.08
CA ASN A 155 -13.33 15.27 2.63
C ASN A 155 -13.44 14.31 3.82
N PRO A 156 -14.37 13.33 3.78
CA PRO A 156 -14.41 12.25 4.75
C PRO A 156 -13.07 11.51 4.81
N ALA A 157 -12.58 11.31 6.03
CA ALA A 157 -11.34 10.62 6.31
C ALA A 157 -11.49 9.64 7.47
N ARG A 158 -10.59 8.66 7.50
CA ARG A 158 -10.42 7.76 8.63
C ARG A 158 -8.96 7.62 8.99
N GLY A 159 -8.70 7.35 10.26
CA GLY A 159 -7.44 6.90 10.79
C GLY A 159 -7.64 5.56 11.49
N TRP A 160 -6.72 4.62 11.31
CA TRP A 160 -6.73 3.34 12.01
C TRP A 160 -5.37 3.10 12.62
N GLU A 161 -5.35 2.83 13.92
CA GLU A 161 -4.13 2.51 14.66
C GLU A 161 -4.20 1.06 15.18
N ALA A 162 -3.60 0.09 14.47
CA ALA A 162 -3.85 -1.33 14.69
C ALA A 162 -3.22 -1.96 15.95
N GLY A 163 -2.56 -1.18 16.81
CA GLY A 163 -1.81 -1.68 17.96
C GLY A 163 -0.86 -0.63 18.55
N THR A 164 0.22 -1.07 19.22
CA THR A 164 1.26 -0.19 19.76
C THR A 164 2.64 -0.77 19.44
N LYS A 165 3.53 0.03 18.86
CA LYS A 165 4.97 -0.25 18.67
C LYS A 165 5.77 1.02 18.97
N ASN A 166 7.10 0.97 18.95
CA ASN A 166 7.89 2.19 19.06
C ASN A 166 7.87 2.95 17.73
N SER A 167 7.41 4.21 17.69
CA SER A 167 7.75 5.14 16.62
C SER A 167 9.25 5.41 16.65
N LEU A 168 9.86 5.47 15.48
CA LEU A 168 11.30 5.61 15.32
C LEU A 168 11.60 6.94 14.64
N VAL A 169 12.49 7.73 15.24
CA VAL A 169 13.13 8.86 14.55
C VAL A 169 14.46 8.35 14.04
N ILE A 170 14.65 8.36 12.71
CA ILE A 170 15.86 7.89 12.05
C ILE A 170 16.57 9.09 11.43
N LEU A 171 17.86 9.21 11.70
CA LEU A 171 18.75 10.21 11.11
C LEU A 171 20.03 9.51 10.67
N ASP A 172 20.45 9.72 9.41
CA ASP A 172 21.63 9.07 8.81
C ASP A 172 21.62 7.53 8.96
N GLY A 173 20.45 6.90 8.76
CA GLY A 173 20.27 5.46 8.88
C GLY A 173 20.34 4.91 10.31
N LYS A 174 20.40 5.78 11.32
CA LYS A 174 20.42 5.39 12.75
C LYS A 174 19.15 5.84 13.45
N VAL A 175 18.57 4.95 14.25
CA VAL A 175 17.49 5.30 15.17
C VAL A 175 18.06 6.19 16.27
N ILE A 176 17.65 7.45 16.31
CA ILE A 176 18.06 8.45 17.31
C ILE A 176 17.01 8.68 18.41
N SER A 177 15.76 8.30 18.16
CA SER A 177 14.70 8.26 19.18
C SER A 177 13.75 7.10 18.91
N SER A 178 13.18 6.55 19.98
CA SER A 178 12.26 5.41 19.97
C SER A 178 11.21 5.62 21.06
N GLU A 179 10.00 5.99 20.69
CA GLU A 179 8.92 6.29 21.64
C GLU A 179 7.69 5.41 21.36
N PRO A 180 7.00 4.87 22.39
CA PRO A 180 5.76 4.13 22.17
C PRO A 180 4.72 4.97 21.43
N SER A 181 4.19 4.45 20.32
CA SER A 181 3.16 5.06 19.48
C SER A 181 2.19 3.99 18.98
N SER A 182 0.96 4.37 18.69
CA SER A 182 0.01 3.44 18.11
C SER A 182 0.42 3.04 16.67
N TYR A 183 0.25 1.78 16.28
CA TYR A 183 0.86 1.17 15.09
C TYR A 183 0.26 -0.20 14.66
N PRO A 184 0.10 -0.57 13.36
CA PRO A 184 0.06 0.25 12.15
C PRO A 184 -0.85 1.44 12.17
N ALA A 185 -0.34 2.59 11.75
CA ALA A 185 -1.15 3.75 11.44
C ALA A 185 -1.47 3.76 9.94
N VAL A 186 -2.76 3.82 9.62
CA VAL A 186 -3.27 4.05 8.26
C VAL A 186 -4.21 5.24 8.32
N VAL A 187 -4.02 6.20 7.42
CA VAL A 187 -4.96 7.31 7.22
C VAL A 187 -5.48 7.22 5.80
N SER A 188 -6.80 7.28 5.61
CA SER A 188 -7.41 7.29 4.29
C SER A 188 -8.43 8.41 4.16
N MET A 189 -8.63 8.90 2.94
CA MET A 189 -9.52 10.01 2.61
C MET A 189 -10.25 9.74 1.30
N ILE A 190 -11.54 10.06 1.23
CA ILE A 190 -12.38 9.92 0.04
C ILE A 190 -12.65 11.31 -0.56
N ASP A 191 -12.07 11.63 -1.72
CA ASP A 191 -12.47 12.78 -2.53
C ASP A 191 -13.60 12.35 -3.48
N GLN A 192 -14.85 12.55 -3.05
CA GLN A 192 -16.03 12.16 -3.84
C GLN A 192 -16.20 13.00 -5.10
N LYS A 193 -15.60 14.19 -5.17
CA LYS A 193 -15.71 15.08 -6.33
C LYS A 193 -14.78 14.63 -7.45
N GLU A 194 -13.53 14.34 -7.12
CA GLU A 194 -12.52 13.88 -8.08
C GLU A 194 -12.56 12.35 -8.28
N LEU A 195 -13.39 11.64 -7.52
CA LEU A 195 -13.54 10.18 -7.51
C LEU A 195 -12.24 9.46 -7.10
N VAL A 196 -11.52 9.99 -6.10
CA VAL A 196 -10.22 9.46 -5.69
C VAL A 196 -10.27 8.96 -4.24
N TYR A 197 -9.76 7.76 -4.01
CA TYR A 197 -9.46 7.25 -2.67
C TYR A 197 -7.97 7.42 -2.39
N TYR A 198 -7.64 8.21 -1.38
CA TYR A 198 -6.27 8.42 -0.91
C TYR A 198 -6.01 7.57 0.33
N SER A 199 -4.80 7.03 0.46
CA SER A 199 -4.36 6.29 1.64
C SER A 199 -2.88 6.52 1.91
N VAL A 200 -2.54 6.67 3.18
CA VAL A 200 -1.16 6.72 3.65
C VAL A 200 -1.03 5.73 4.79
N SER A 201 0.02 4.90 4.74
CA SER A 201 0.39 3.98 5.82
C SER A 201 1.88 4.09 6.09
N GLY A 202 2.34 3.88 7.31
CA GLY A 202 3.77 3.97 7.58
C GLY A 202 4.18 3.33 8.90
N TYR A 203 5.23 2.49 8.88
CA TYR A 203 5.41 1.45 9.88
C TYR A 203 5.89 1.87 11.28
N TYR A 204 6.39 3.09 11.39
CA TYR A 204 6.93 3.63 12.64
C TYR A 204 6.61 5.12 12.76
N VAL A 205 5.54 5.55 12.07
CA VAL A 205 5.17 6.95 11.89
C VAL A 205 3.83 7.21 12.59
N PRO A 206 3.74 8.21 13.48
CA PRO A 206 2.49 8.54 14.17
C PRO A 206 1.38 8.95 13.19
N MET A 207 0.13 8.64 13.54
CA MET A 207 -1.03 8.93 12.69
C MET A 207 -1.12 10.43 12.34
N ASP A 208 -0.81 11.33 13.27
CA ASP A 208 -0.85 12.77 13.02
C ASP A 208 0.18 13.22 11.97
N GLU A 209 1.33 12.56 11.88
CA GLU A 209 2.31 12.84 10.83
C GLU A 209 1.81 12.33 9.46
N LEU A 210 1.11 11.19 9.43
CA LEU A 210 0.47 10.67 8.22
C LEU A 210 -0.70 11.57 7.75
N LYS A 211 -1.46 12.17 8.67
CA LYS A 211 -2.51 13.14 8.33
C LYS A 211 -1.95 14.33 7.56
N LYS A 212 -0.81 14.89 7.99
CA LYS A 212 -0.15 16.03 7.31
C LYS A 212 0.17 15.74 5.84
N ILE A 213 0.51 14.48 5.50
CA ILE A 213 0.76 14.08 4.11
C ILE A 213 -0.52 14.24 3.27
N LEU A 214 -1.67 13.79 3.77
CA LEU A 214 -2.96 13.95 3.08
C LEU A 214 -3.49 15.39 3.13
N GLU A 215 -3.27 16.12 4.22
CA GLU A 215 -3.61 17.55 4.33
C GLU A 215 -2.85 18.37 3.28
N SER A 216 -1.63 17.96 2.92
CA SER A 216 -0.82 18.64 1.89
C SER A 216 -1.31 18.48 0.44
N LEU A 217 -2.42 17.75 0.22
CA LEU A 217 -3.07 17.58 -1.09
C LEU A 217 -3.95 18.78 -1.49
N GLU A 218 -3.62 19.98 -1.03
CA GLU A 218 -4.34 21.21 -1.39
C GLU A 218 -4.22 21.50 -2.90
N LYS A 219 -5.19 22.25 -3.41
CA LYS A 219 -5.16 22.67 -4.81
C LYS A 219 -4.05 23.71 -4.99
N PRO A 220 -3.30 23.68 -6.11
CA PRO A 220 -2.48 24.82 -6.51
C PRO A 220 -3.31 26.09 -6.69
#